data_AF-A0A7X5CXY8-F1
#
_entry.id   AF-A0A7X5CXY8-F1
#
_cell.length_a   1.000
_cell.length_b   1.000
_cell.length_c   1.000
_cell.angle_alpha   90.00
_cell.angle_beta   90.00
_cell.angle_gamma   90.00
#
_symmetry.space_group_name_H-M   'P 1'
#
loop_
_entity.id
_entity.type
_entity.pdbx_description
1 polymer ?
#
loop_
_entity_poly.entity_id
_entity_poly.type
_entity_poly.pdbx_seq_one_letter_code
_entity_poly.pdbx_strand_id
1 'polypeptide(L)'
;MKKCIISMITILLFFCFMTTVYAADEINIIVNGKKIEFTQNKPYIFDRDNRVVVPIKEIAEAIEAEVVYDEEKNIITFSKKYDINNGAFYDNFFDDGKEFLTLYQVSFRCGELAYWVYLETSDNNGNVVGQGEWFGISDCISIYNMDTEKVFVPIKYVAEEFGYTVTWDAKTATVTLSNENTKTMGHKLGSKQNHAFLSEIMPNIQALSECVEEMFCADVDFNEEYAGVYQSEQQYDDGSGKPIILYNVKEEAPKGDYFRDPTESSYYSVRNLKTNEEVRQYLRNYMTDDIINKWFHNDFLEYNGNLYLRRGSRGYGAVVCHAHSGKFLEQKDDKYYITVDFLYFDDFDHKEVLEFTRIGEKWIITKEYEL
;
A
#
# COMPACT_ATOMS: atom_id res chain seq x y z
N MET A 1 34.78 63.98 -5.56
CA MET A 1 34.70 62.77 -4.71
C MET A 1 33.31 62.12 -4.70
N LYS A 2 32.21 62.85 -4.47
CA LYS A 2 30.84 62.26 -4.45
C LYS A 2 30.40 61.57 -5.77
N LYS A 3 30.78 62.10 -6.94
CA LYS A 3 30.46 61.50 -8.26
C LYS A 3 31.24 60.20 -8.55
N CYS A 4 32.47 60.09 -8.04
CA CYS A 4 33.29 58.87 -8.17
C CYS A 4 32.78 57.75 -7.24
N ILE A 5 32.28 58.10 -6.05
CA ILE A 5 31.72 57.13 -5.09
C ILE A 5 30.41 56.52 -5.62
N ILE A 6 29.54 57.34 -6.23
CA ILE A 6 28.28 56.84 -6.82
C ILE A 6 28.59 55.88 -7.99
N SER A 7 29.54 56.22 -8.86
CA SER A 7 29.94 55.37 -10.00
C SER A 7 30.58 54.04 -9.56
N MET A 8 31.29 54.01 -8.43
CA MET A 8 31.90 52.78 -7.90
C MET A 8 30.86 51.86 -7.26
N ILE A 9 29.82 52.42 -6.64
CA ILE A 9 28.70 51.68 -6.04
C ILE A 9 27.80 51.08 -7.14
N THR A 10 27.64 51.74 -8.28
CA THR A 10 26.82 51.21 -9.40
C THR A 10 27.47 50.00 -10.08
N ILE A 11 28.80 49.98 -10.19
CA ILE A 11 29.54 48.84 -10.76
C ILE A 11 29.56 47.65 -9.79
N LEU A 12 29.60 47.91 -8.48
CA LEU A 12 29.54 46.86 -7.46
C LEU A 12 28.14 46.21 -7.36
N LEU A 13 27.07 46.98 -7.55
CA LEU A 13 25.69 46.46 -7.60
C LEU A 13 25.37 45.66 -8.88
N PHE A 14 26.10 45.90 -9.98
CA PHE A 14 25.92 45.16 -11.23
C PHE A 14 26.58 43.77 -11.20
N PHE A 15 27.53 43.52 -10.28
CA PHE A 15 28.20 42.23 -10.13
C PHE A 15 27.44 41.23 -9.23
N CYS A 16 26.38 41.66 -8.56
CA CYS A 16 25.63 40.84 -7.58
C CYS A 16 24.51 39.97 -8.16
N PHE A 17 24.33 39.90 -9.48
CA PHE A 17 23.24 39.12 -10.12
C PHE A 17 23.71 38.05 -11.11
N MET A 18 24.93 37.54 -10.96
CA MET A 18 25.32 36.31 -11.66
C MET A 18 24.95 35.12 -10.79
N THR A 19 23.65 34.83 -10.67
CA THR A 19 23.21 33.51 -10.21
C THR A 19 23.56 32.53 -11.31
N THR A 20 24.48 31.61 -11.05
CA THR A 20 24.67 30.44 -11.91
C THR A 20 23.39 29.60 -11.83
N VAL A 21 22.58 29.66 -12.88
CA VAL A 21 21.51 28.68 -13.10
C VAL A 21 22.23 27.40 -13.52
N TYR A 22 22.36 26.45 -12.61
CA TYR A 22 22.75 25.10 -12.98
C TYR A 22 21.58 24.51 -13.78
N ALA A 23 21.82 24.24 -15.06
CA ALA A 23 20.90 23.40 -15.84
C ALA A 23 20.84 22.04 -15.13
N ALA A 24 19.64 21.55 -14.82
CA ALA A 24 19.47 20.20 -14.31
C ALA A 24 20.07 19.22 -15.34
N ASP A 25 20.86 18.25 -14.86
CA ASP A 25 21.47 17.26 -15.72
C ASP A 25 20.39 16.56 -16.56
N GLU A 26 20.60 16.50 -17.88
CA GLU A 26 19.67 15.84 -18.78
C GLU A 26 19.71 14.33 -18.54
N ILE A 27 18.60 13.78 -18.08
CA ILE A 27 18.49 12.35 -17.77
C ILE A 27 18.43 11.55 -19.07
N ASN A 28 19.34 10.59 -19.21
CA ASN A 28 19.40 9.69 -20.35
C ASN A 28 18.71 8.36 -20.00
N ILE A 29 17.97 7.80 -20.95
CA ILE A 29 17.35 6.48 -20.80
C ILE A 29 17.82 5.59 -21.94
N ILE A 30 18.34 4.42 -21.59
CA ILE A 30 18.81 3.41 -22.52
C ILE A 30 18.03 2.13 -22.25
N VAL A 31 17.37 1.57 -23.27
CA VAL A 31 16.67 0.29 -23.20
C VAL A 31 17.33 -0.67 -24.19
N ASN A 32 17.85 -1.79 -23.71
CA ASN A 32 18.55 -2.81 -24.51
C ASN A 32 19.61 -2.20 -25.45
N GLY A 33 20.43 -1.29 -24.91
CA GLY A 33 21.49 -0.61 -25.65
C GLY A 33 21.03 0.52 -26.59
N LYS A 34 19.72 0.73 -26.75
CA LYS A 34 19.16 1.82 -27.57
C LYS A 34 18.77 3.00 -26.67
N LYS A 35 19.32 4.19 -26.98
CA LYS A 35 18.90 5.45 -26.34
C LYS A 35 17.46 5.78 -26.72
N ILE A 36 16.65 6.14 -25.73
CA ILE A 36 15.28 6.61 -25.91
C ILE A 36 15.29 8.12 -26.08
N GLU A 37 14.66 8.58 -27.16
CA GLU A 37 14.52 10.00 -27.48
C GLU A 37 13.13 10.47 -27.07
N PHE A 38 13.08 11.53 -26.26
CA PHE A 38 11.85 12.10 -25.76
C PHE A 38 11.48 13.35 -26.56
N THR A 39 10.36 13.30 -27.29
CA THR A 39 9.99 14.36 -28.24
C THR A 39 9.13 15.48 -27.64
N GLN A 40 8.41 15.20 -26.55
CA GLN A 40 7.51 16.17 -25.92
C GLN A 40 7.84 16.46 -24.46
N ASN A 41 8.00 15.43 -23.63
CA ASN A 41 8.29 15.58 -22.21
C ASN A 41 9.56 14.81 -21.87
N LYS A 42 10.46 15.39 -21.06
CA LYS A 42 11.69 14.73 -20.65
C LYS A 42 11.52 14.04 -19.29
N PRO A 43 12.27 12.96 -19.03
CA PRO A 43 12.44 12.47 -17.67
C PRO A 43 12.96 13.56 -16.75
N TYR A 44 12.57 13.53 -15.49
CA TYR A 44 13.11 14.43 -14.48
C TYR A 44 13.24 13.73 -13.13
N ILE A 45 14.08 14.30 -12.27
CA ILE A 45 14.23 13.87 -10.88
C ILE A 45 13.04 14.41 -10.11
N PHE A 46 12.24 13.50 -9.56
CA PHE A 46 11.01 13.81 -8.85
C PHE A 46 11.27 14.48 -7.49
N ASP A 47 12.36 14.12 -6.82
CA ASP A 47 12.57 14.47 -5.43
C ASP A 47 14.05 14.57 -5.01
N ARG A 48 14.28 14.81 -3.71
CA ARG A 48 15.64 14.96 -3.15
C ARG A 48 16.45 13.65 -3.11
N ASP A 49 15.79 12.51 -3.22
CA ASP A 49 16.44 11.19 -3.25
C ASP A 49 16.88 10.76 -4.67
N ASN A 50 16.79 11.67 -5.64
CA ASN A 50 17.15 11.45 -7.04
C ASN A 50 16.31 10.38 -7.74
N ARG A 51 15.05 10.20 -7.32
CA ARG A 51 14.14 9.26 -7.99
C ARG A 51 13.77 9.81 -9.36
N VAL A 52 13.97 9.01 -10.40
CA VAL A 52 13.69 9.40 -11.79
C VAL A 52 12.27 8.99 -12.14
N VAL A 53 11.45 9.96 -12.55
CA VAL A 53 10.16 9.72 -13.17
C VAL A 53 10.21 10.02 -14.65
N VAL A 54 9.42 9.27 -15.42
CA VAL A 54 9.53 9.24 -16.87
C VAL A 54 8.15 9.37 -17.52
N PRO A 55 8.06 10.04 -18.69
CA PRO A 55 6.88 9.94 -19.54
C PRO A 55 6.70 8.49 -19.98
N ILE A 56 5.51 7.96 -19.73
CA ILE A 56 5.27 6.53 -19.72
C ILE A 56 5.23 5.87 -21.10
N LYS A 57 4.80 6.62 -22.12
CA LYS A 57 4.48 6.07 -23.44
C LYS A 57 5.73 5.56 -24.16
N GLU A 58 6.75 6.40 -24.24
CA GLU A 58 7.98 6.09 -24.98
C GLU A 58 8.74 4.90 -24.39
N ILE A 59 8.68 4.72 -23.08
CA ILE A 59 9.35 3.61 -22.41
C ILE A 59 8.50 2.34 -22.45
N ALA A 60 7.18 2.45 -22.28
CA ALA A 60 6.30 1.30 -22.44
C ALA A 60 6.43 0.69 -23.84
N GLU A 61 6.47 1.53 -24.88
CA GLU A 61 6.78 1.09 -26.25
C GLU A 61 8.16 0.42 -26.34
N ALA A 62 9.20 1.01 -25.73
CA ALA A 62 10.55 0.47 -25.76
C ALA A 62 10.70 -0.87 -25.03
N ILE A 63 9.90 -1.11 -23.98
CA ILE A 63 9.86 -2.39 -23.29
C ILE A 63 8.82 -3.35 -23.84
N GLU A 64 8.10 -2.99 -24.91
CA GLU A 64 7.03 -3.79 -25.56
C GLU A 64 5.82 -4.06 -24.63
N ALA A 65 5.40 -3.06 -23.85
CA ALA A 65 4.21 -3.11 -23.00
C ALA A 65 3.10 -2.20 -23.54
N GLU A 66 1.86 -2.68 -23.50
CA GLU A 66 0.66 -1.86 -23.68
C GLU A 66 0.37 -1.08 -22.40
N VAL A 67 -0.14 0.15 -22.51
CA VAL A 67 -0.48 0.99 -21.34
C VAL A 67 -1.90 1.49 -21.45
N VAL A 68 -2.66 1.34 -20.37
CA VAL A 68 -4.01 1.89 -20.22
C VAL A 68 -4.07 2.67 -18.92
N TYR A 69 -4.61 3.89 -19.00
CA TYR A 69 -4.94 4.69 -17.82
C TYR A 69 -6.46 4.76 -17.69
N ASP A 70 -6.96 4.40 -16.51
CA ASP A 70 -8.36 4.49 -16.10
C ASP A 70 -8.52 5.74 -15.23
N GLU A 71 -9.10 6.80 -15.80
CA GLU A 71 -9.29 8.10 -15.13
C GLU A 71 -10.26 8.02 -13.94
N GLU A 72 -11.31 7.20 -14.05
CA GLU A 72 -12.31 7.07 -12.98
C GLU A 72 -11.72 6.40 -11.74
N LYS A 73 -10.85 5.41 -11.95
CA LYS A 73 -10.18 4.68 -10.86
C LYS A 73 -8.84 5.28 -10.46
N ASN A 74 -8.30 6.21 -11.26
CA ASN A 74 -6.96 6.77 -11.12
C ASN A 74 -5.86 5.69 -11.15
N ILE A 75 -6.01 4.71 -12.05
CA ILE A 75 -5.15 3.52 -12.16
C ILE A 75 -4.45 3.51 -13.51
N ILE A 76 -3.15 3.27 -13.52
CA ILE A 76 -2.40 2.95 -14.73
C ILE A 76 -1.96 1.49 -14.74
N THR A 77 -2.20 0.82 -15.86
CA THR A 77 -1.88 -0.60 -16.06
C THR A 77 -0.98 -0.77 -17.27
N PHE A 78 0.14 -1.46 -17.07
CA PHE A 78 1.03 -1.94 -18.11
C PHE A 78 0.75 -3.40 -18.37
N SER A 79 0.64 -3.82 -19.62
CA SER A 79 0.31 -5.20 -19.97
C SER A 79 1.27 -5.75 -21.01
N LYS A 80 1.71 -6.99 -20.81
CA LYS A 80 2.36 -7.82 -21.82
C LYS A 80 1.57 -9.08 -22.06
N LYS A 81 1.38 -9.41 -23.33
CA LYS A 81 0.84 -10.70 -23.76
C LYS A 81 1.96 -11.54 -24.34
N TYR A 82 1.95 -12.81 -24.02
CA TYR A 82 2.96 -13.76 -24.47
C TYR A 82 2.29 -14.84 -25.32
N ASP A 83 2.87 -15.13 -26.48
CA ASP A 83 2.41 -16.21 -27.35
C ASP A 83 2.99 -17.53 -26.86
N ILE A 84 2.12 -18.51 -26.60
CA ILE A 84 2.50 -19.87 -26.21
C ILE A 84 3.47 -20.54 -27.22
N ASN A 85 3.39 -20.14 -28.50
CA ASN A 85 4.22 -20.68 -29.57
C ASN A 85 5.54 -19.91 -29.73
N ASN A 86 5.64 -18.71 -29.16
CA ASN A 86 6.79 -17.84 -29.35
C ASN A 86 6.96 -16.86 -28.18
N GLY A 87 7.78 -17.24 -27.19
CA GLY A 87 8.23 -16.34 -26.12
C GLY A 87 7.47 -16.46 -24.80
N ALA A 88 6.54 -17.40 -24.64
CA ALA A 88 5.98 -17.70 -23.33
C ALA A 88 7.02 -18.28 -22.37
N PHE A 89 7.00 -17.77 -21.14
CA PHE A 89 7.80 -18.28 -20.03
C PHE A 89 7.14 -19.54 -19.46
N TYR A 90 7.95 -20.57 -19.26
CA TYR A 90 7.55 -21.84 -18.66
C TYR A 90 7.93 -21.86 -17.18
N ASP A 91 7.00 -22.23 -16.32
CA ASP A 91 7.32 -22.68 -14.97
C ASP A 91 6.28 -23.71 -14.49
N ASN A 92 6.70 -24.61 -13.62
CA ASN A 92 5.87 -25.68 -13.04
C ASN A 92 5.03 -25.15 -11.86
N PHE A 93 4.27 -24.07 -12.09
CA PHE A 93 3.54 -23.36 -11.05
C PHE A 93 2.47 -24.20 -10.34
N PHE A 94 1.91 -25.17 -11.05
CA PHE A 94 0.86 -26.06 -10.57
C PHE A 94 1.25 -27.49 -11.00
N ASP A 95 1.63 -28.31 -10.03
CA ASP A 95 2.07 -29.68 -10.26
C ASP A 95 1.04 -30.45 -11.12
N ASP A 96 1.56 -31.33 -12.00
CA ASP A 96 0.91 -32.17 -13.03
C ASP A 96 0.66 -31.62 -14.47
N GLY A 97 1.04 -30.38 -14.82
CA GLY A 97 0.86 -29.87 -16.19
C GLY A 97 1.87 -28.81 -16.70
N LYS A 98 2.11 -28.76 -18.01
CA LYS A 98 2.84 -27.63 -18.63
C LYS A 98 1.89 -26.45 -18.83
N GLU A 99 2.13 -25.37 -18.10
CA GLU A 99 1.45 -24.10 -18.27
C GLU A 99 2.39 -23.01 -18.80
N PHE A 100 1.82 -22.02 -19.49
CA PHE A 100 2.54 -20.93 -20.14
C PHE A 100 1.99 -19.60 -19.67
N LEU A 101 2.84 -18.69 -19.23
CA LEU A 101 2.44 -17.30 -19.00
C LEU A 101 1.91 -16.71 -20.32
N THR A 102 0.69 -16.17 -20.31
CA THR A 102 0.05 -15.58 -21.51
C THR A 102 -0.34 -14.12 -21.33
N LEU A 103 -0.57 -13.68 -20.09
CA LEU A 103 -0.80 -12.28 -19.73
C LEU A 103 -0.02 -11.94 -18.46
N TYR A 104 0.61 -10.77 -18.45
CA TYR A 104 1.26 -10.21 -17.28
C TYR A 104 1.02 -8.71 -17.22
N GLN A 105 0.50 -8.23 -16.10
CA GLN A 105 0.11 -6.84 -15.91
C GLN A 105 0.74 -6.27 -14.66
N VAL A 106 1.24 -5.05 -14.73
CA VAL A 106 1.72 -4.29 -13.57
C VAL A 106 0.89 -3.02 -13.48
N SER A 107 0.29 -2.75 -12.33
CA SER A 107 -0.63 -1.65 -12.17
C SER A 107 -0.30 -0.81 -10.95
N PHE A 108 -0.51 0.50 -11.06
CA PHE A 108 -0.30 1.47 -10.00
C PHE A 108 -1.56 2.32 -9.87
N ARG A 109 -1.98 2.62 -8.64
CA ARG A 109 -2.87 3.75 -8.42
C ARG A 109 -2.02 5.00 -8.27
N CYS A 110 -2.36 6.07 -8.98
CA CYS A 110 -1.60 7.30 -8.85
C CYS A 110 -1.82 7.91 -7.45
N GLY A 111 -0.73 8.35 -6.81
CA GLY A 111 -0.70 8.84 -5.44
C GLY A 111 -0.29 7.79 -4.40
N GLU A 112 -0.25 6.51 -4.76
CA GLU A 112 0.11 5.42 -3.83
C GLU A 112 1.55 4.94 -4.05
N LEU A 113 2.18 4.46 -2.97
CA LEU A 113 3.47 3.76 -2.98
C LEU A 113 3.32 2.26 -3.27
N ALA A 114 2.14 1.81 -3.69
CA ALA A 114 1.87 0.41 -3.99
C ALA A 114 1.70 0.18 -5.49
N TYR A 115 2.02 -1.04 -5.91
CA TYR A 115 1.67 -1.59 -7.21
C TYR A 115 1.17 -3.01 -7.05
N TRP A 116 0.34 -3.47 -7.97
CA TRP A 116 -0.05 -4.87 -8.03
C TRP A 116 0.28 -5.45 -9.39
N VAL A 117 0.50 -6.76 -9.39
CA VAL A 117 0.78 -7.53 -10.58
C VAL A 117 -0.26 -8.60 -10.71
N TYR A 118 -0.77 -8.76 -11.92
CA TYR A 118 -1.70 -9.82 -12.28
C TYR A 118 -1.11 -10.65 -13.41
N LEU A 119 -1.33 -11.96 -13.38
CA LEU A 119 -0.93 -12.85 -14.45
C LEU A 119 -2.00 -13.88 -14.79
N GLU A 120 -1.94 -14.36 -16.03
CA GLU A 120 -2.69 -15.52 -16.51
C GLU A 120 -1.72 -16.54 -17.12
N THR A 121 -1.98 -17.82 -16.83
CA THR A 121 -1.31 -18.94 -17.48
C THR A 121 -2.30 -19.73 -18.32
N SER A 122 -1.81 -20.33 -19.40
CA SER A 122 -2.59 -21.17 -20.30
C SER A 122 -1.97 -22.55 -20.49
N ASP A 123 -2.82 -23.53 -20.81
CA ASP A 123 -2.36 -24.85 -21.25
C ASP A 123 -1.70 -24.78 -22.64
N ASN A 124 -1.21 -25.93 -23.13
CA ASN A 124 -0.60 -26.02 -24.47
C ASN A 124 -1.57 -25.67 -25.63
N ASN A 125 -2.88 -25.55 -25.37
CA ASN A 125 -3.89 -25.19 -26.36
C ASN A 125 -4.30 -23.71 -26.29
N GLY A 126 -3.73 -22.94 -25.35
CA GLY A 126 -4.08 -21.54 -25.12
C GLY A 126 -5.33 -21.33 -24.28
N ASN A 127 -5.85 -22.36 -23.61
CA ASN A 127 -6.92 -22.20 -22.63
C ASN A 127 -6.32 -21.67 -21.33
N VAL A 128 -6.88 -20.61 -20.75
CA VAL A 128 -6.49 -20.13 -19.42
C VAL A 128 -6.76 -21.22 -18.38
N VAL A 129 -5.72 -21.59 -17.61
CA VAL A 129 -5.77 -22.64 -16.58
C VAL A 129 -5.34 -22.16 -15.21
N GLY A 130 -4.60 -21.05 -15.13
CA GLY A 130 -4.16 -20.46 -13.88
C GLY A 130 -4.17 -18.93 -13.94
N GLN A 131 -4.36 -18.32 -12.77
CA GLN A 131 -4.29 -16.88 -12.57
C GLN A 131 -3.56 -16.61 -11.25
N GLY A 132 -2.84 -15.50 -11.18
CA GLY A 132 -2.08 -15.12 -10.01
C GLY A 132 -2.04 -13.61 -9.83
N GLU A 133 -2.00 -13.16 -8.59
CA GLU A 133 -1.89 -11.75 -8.25
C GLU A 133 -0.94 -11.57 -7.07
N TRP A 134 -0.15 -10.51 -7.09
CA TRP A 134 0.62 -10.07 -5.92
C TRP A 134 0.78 -8.57 -5.88
N PHE A 135 1.13 -8.07 -4.70
CA PHE A 135 1.36 -6.66 -4.46
C PHE A 135 2.85 -6.41 -4.23
N GLY A 136 3.30 -5.22 -4.59
CA GLY A 136 4.63 -4.72 -4.37
C GLY A 136 4.60 -3.29 -3.88
N ILE A 137 5.68 -2.88 -3.23
CA ILE A 137 5.85 -1.51 -2.76
C ILE A 137 6.90 -0.85 -3.63
N SER A 138 6.52 0.32 -4.12
CA SER A 138 7.35 1.28 -4.79
C SER A 138 7.91 2.27 -3.77
N ASP A 139 9.18 2.64 -3.89
CA ASP A 139 9.79 3.72 -3.13
C ASP A 139 9.47 5.09 -3.73
N CYS A 140 8.55 5.18 -4.70
CA CYS A 140 8.14 6.38 -5.41
C CYS A 140 6.65 6.29 -5.80
N ILE A 141 5.90 7.39 -5.72
CA ILE A 141 4.51 7.38 -6.17
C ILE A 141 4.41 7.50 -7.69
N SER A 142 3.36 6.92 -8.27
CA SER A 142 2.91 7.27 -9.62
C SER A 142 2.08 8.54 -9.57
N ILE A 143 2.18 9.43 -10.57
CA ILE A 143 1.53 10.75 -10.54
C ILE A 143 0.83 11.00 -11.86
N TYR A 144 -0.45 11.37 -11.78
CA TYR A 144 -1.16 11.98 -12.89
C TYR A 144 -0.98 13.50 -12.86
N ASN A 145 -0.33 14.06 -13.88
CA ASN A 145 -0.17 15.49 -14.03
C ASN A 145 -1.34 16.06 -14.85
N MET A 146 -2.23 16.79 -14.19
CA MET A 146 -3.44 17.36 -14.80
C MET A 146 -3.16 18.41 -15.88
N ASP A 147 -2.05 19.16 -15.78
CA ASP A 147 -1.72 20.20 -16.77
C ASP A 147 -1.25 19.62 -18.10
N THR A 148 -0.67 18.41 -18.06
CA THR A 148 -0.10 17.73 -19.23
C THR A 148 -0.89 16.49 -19.64
N GLU A 149 -1.91 16.10 -18.85
CA GLU A 149 -2.67 14.86 -18.97
C GLU A 149 -1.78 13.60 -19.07
N LYS A 150 -0.62 13.63 -18.40
CA LYS A 150 0.34 12.52 -18.44
C LYS A 150 0.52 11.87 -17.09
N VAL A 151 0.64 10.54 -17.12
CA VAL A 151 1.02 9.76 -15.94
C VAL A 151 2.54 9.55 -15.94
N PHE A 152 3.14 9.79 -14.79
CA PHE A 152 4.52 9.52 -14.46
C PHE A 152 4.56 8.30 -13.53
N VAL A 153 5.37 7.29 -13.87
CA VAL A 153 5.45 6.05 -13.10
C VAL A 153 6.90 5.76 -12.71
N PRO A 154 7.13 5.17 -11.52
CA PRO A 154 8.41 4.60 -11.10
C PRO A 154 8.88 3.47 -12.03
N ILE A 155 9.63 3.83 -13.08
CA ILE A 155 9.95 2.89 -14.17
C ILE A 155 10.69 1.64 -13.73
N LYS A 156 11.50 1.74 -12.66
CA LYS A 156 12.24 0.63 -12.09
C LYS A 156 11.32 -0.56 -11.81
N TYR A 157 10.21 -0.31 -11.13
CA TYR A 157 9.28 -1.36 -10.69
C TYR A 157 8.61 -2.03 -11.88
N VAL A 158 8.10 -1.25 -12.83
CA VAL A 158 7.52 -1.76 -14.09
C VAL A 158 8.53 -2.61 -14.85
N ALA A 159 9.73 -2.07 -15.10
CA ALA A 159 10.75 -2.71 -15.90
C ALA A 159 11.26 -4.00 -15.24
N GLU A 160 11.52 -3.97 -13.93
CA GLU A 160 11.98 -5.15 -13.20
C GLU A 160 10.91 -6.25 -13.12
N GLU A 161 9.62 -5.90 -12.99
CA GLU A 161 8.54 -6.90 -13.07
C GLU A 161 8.49 -7.55 -14.47
N PHE A 162 8.71 -6.78 -15.54
CA PHE A 162 8.86 -7.33 -16.91
C PHE A 162 10.23 -7.96 -17.19
N GLY A 163 11.07 -8.17 -16.18
CA GLY A 163 12.30 -8.94 -16.27
C GLY A 163 13.53 -8.18 -16.75
N TYR A 164 13.47 -6.84 -16.78
CA TYR A 164 14.63 -6.00 -17.03
C TYR A 164 15.46 -5.81 -15.76
N THR A 165 16.77 -5.76 -15.91
CA THR A 165 17.64 -5.17 -14.89
C THR A 165 17.68 -3.66 -15.09
N VAL A 166 17.55 -2.90 -14.00
CA VAL A 166 17.58 -1.44 -14.02
C VAL A 166 18.79 -0.95 -13.25
N THR A 167 19.59 -0.08 -13.87
CA THR A 167 20.80 0.50 -13.26
C THR A 167 20.82 2.01 -13.45
N TRP A 168 21.48 2.71 -12.53
CA TRP A 168 21.67 4.16 -12.57
C TRP A 168 23.17 4.49 -12.60
N ASP A 169 23.60 5.29 -13.57
CA ASP A 169 24.91 5.93 -13.60
C ASP A 169 24.79 7.41 -13.27
N ALA A 170 25.17 7.75 -12.04
CA ALA A 170 25.13 9.13 -11.54
C ALA A 170 26.07 10.09 -12.29
N LYS A 171 27.15 9.60 -12.92
CA LYS A 171 28.10 10.48 -13.63
C LYS A 171 27.53 10.99 -14.95
N THR A 172 26.68 10.19 -15.58
CA THR A 172 26.09 10.48 -16.89
C THR A 172 24.59 10.73 -16.83
N ALA A 173 24.03 10.73 -15.61
CA ALA A 173 22.59 10.79 -15.35
C ALA A 173 21.80 9.77 -16.20
N THR A 174 22.31 8.53 -16.29
CA THR A 174 21.76 7.52 -17.21
C THR A 174 21.05 6.41 -16.46
N VAL A 175 19.77 6.19 -16.78
CA VAL A 175 19.03 4.97 -16.44
C VAL A 175 19.20 3.96 -17.56
N THR A 176 19.68 2.75 -17.24
CA THR A 176 19.80 1.65 -18.22
C THR A 176 18.90 0.49 -17.84
N LEU A 177 18.03 0.10 -18.77
CA LEU A 177 17.16 -1.08 -18.72
C LEU A 177 17.74 -2.13 -19.66
N SER A 178 18.03 -3.33 -19.17
CA SER A 178 18.52 -4.44 -19.98
C SER A 178 17.77 -5.73 -19.69
N ASN A 179 17.28 -6.40 -20.73
CA ASN A 179 16.67 -7.72 -20.63
C ASN A 179 17.62 -8.87 -21.04
N GLU A 180 18.92 -8.61 -21.21
CA GLU A 180 19.91 -9.66 -21.58
C GLU A 180 19.96 -10.83 -20.58
N ASN A 181 19.45 -10.62 -19.36
CA ASN A 181 19.25 -11.63 -18.32
C ASN A 181 17.76 -11.90 -18.05
N THR A 182 16.97 -12.28 -19.07
CA THR A 182 15.53 -12.63 -18.97
C THR A 182 15.17 -13.68 -17.91
N LYS A 183 16.16 -14.37 -17.33
CA LYS A 183 16.02 -15.23 -16.12
C LYS A 183 15.33 -14.51 -14.94
N THR A 184 15.34 -13.19 -14.90
CA THR A 184 14.79 -12.39 -13.80
C THR A 184 13.27 -12.55 -13.65
N MET A 185 12.49 -12.65 -14.74
CA MET A 185 11.04 -12.90 -14.64
C MET A 185 10.76 -14.31 -14.13
N GLY A 186 11.45 -15.34 -14.64
CA GLY A 186 11.33 -16.70 -14.13
C GLY A 186 11.78 -16.83 -12.68
N HIS A 187 12.80 -16.10 -12.24
CA HIS A 187 13.21 -16.06 -10.83
C HIS A 187 12.24 -15.27 -9.95
N LYS A 188 11.72 -14.12 -10.41
CA LYS A 188 10.69 -13.36 -9.69
C LYS A 188 9.41 -14.16 -9.57
N LEU A 189 8.99 -14.82 -10.64
CA LEU A 189 7.89 -15.78 -10.58
C LEU A 189 8.26 -16.91 -9.62
N GLY A 190 9.38 -17.61 -9.76
CA GLY A 190 9.79 -18.66 -8.81
C GLY A 190 10.00 -18.24 -7.34
N SER A 191 10.17 -16.94 -7.06
CA SER A 191 10.35 -16.39 -5.69
C SER A 191 9.15 -15.63 -5.14
N LYS A 192 8.24 -15.14 -6.00
CA LYS A 192 6.97 -14.48 -5.65
C LYS A 192 5.76 -15.38 -5.86
N GLN A 193 5.92 -16.44 -6.64
CA GLN A 193 5.06 -17.61 -6.63
C GLN A 193 5.33 -18.44 -5.39
N ASN A 194 4.46 -19.39 -5.23
CA ASN A 194 3.77 -19.81 -4.05
C ASN A 194 4.64 -20.09 -2.83
N HIS A 195 4.44 -19.33 -1.76
CA HIS A 195 4.09 -20.07 -0.56
C HIS A 195 2.56 -20.11 -0.51
N ALA A 196 1.96 -21.26 -0.83
CA ALA A 196 0.50 -21.48 -0.69
C ALA A 196 -0.03 -20.94 0.65
N PHE A 197 0.81 -21.07 1.67
CA PHE A 197 0.74 -20.39 2.96
C PHE A 197 0.35 -18.91 2.91
N LEU A 198 1.04 -18.02 2.17
CA LEU A 198 0.73 -16.58 2.14
C LEU A 198 -0.72 -16.32 1.71
N SER A 199 -1.21 -17.05 0.70
CA SER A 199 -2.61 -16.99 0.28
C SER A 199 -3.55 -17.54 1.34
N GLU A 200 -3.18 -18.64 2.01
CA GLU A 200 -3.95 -19.22 3.11
C GLU A 200 -4.05 -18.30 4.33
N ILE A 201 -3.02 -17.49 4.63
CA ILE A 201 -2.97 -16.60 5.79
C ILE A 201 -3.38 -15.16 5.52
N MET A 202 -3.70 -14.80 4.27
CA MET A 202 -4.16 -13.44 3.94
C MET A 202 -5.31 -12.99 4.84
N PRO A 203 -6.35 -13.81 5.14
CA PRO A 203 -7.40 -13.42 6.07
C PRO A 203 -6.89 -13.10 7.48
N ASN A 204 -5.82 -13.76 7.92
CA ASN A 204 -5.22 -13.49 9.23
C ASN A 204 -4.53 -12.12 9.27
N ILE A 205 -3.79 -11.77 8.22
CA ILE A 205 -3.09 -10.47 8.14
C ILE A 205 -4.12 -9.35 8.00
N GLN A 206 -5.19 -9.56 7.24
CA GLN A 206 -6.32 -8.61 7.16
C GLN A 206 -6.98 -8.41 8.52
N ALA A 207 -7.24 -9.49 9.27
CA ALA A 207 -7.78 -9.37 10.62
C ALA A 207 -6.83 -8.59 11.56
N LEU A 208 -5.51 -8.77 11.43
CA LEU A 208 -4.53 -7.96 12.17
C LEU A 208 -4.59 -6.48 11.74
N SER A 209 -4.67 -6.16 10.45
CA SER A 209 -4.84 -4.77 9.96
C SER A 209 -6.05 -4.11 10.58
N GLU A 210 -7.20 -4.80 10.57
CA GLU A 210 -8.43 -4.33 11.18
C GLU A 210 -8.29 -4.12 12.70
N CYS A 211 -7.49 -4.93 13.39
CA CYS A 211 -7.16 -4.70 14.81
C CYS A 211 -6.30 -3.44 15.01
N VAL A 212 -5.30 -3.21 14.16
CA VAL A 212 -4.41 -2.03 14.21
C VAL A 212 -5.20 -0.75 13.93
N GLU A 213 -6.17 -0.80 13.01
CA GLU A 213 -7.09 0.30 12.69
C GLU A 213 -8.24 0.44 13.72
N GLU A 214 -8.25 -0.43 14.72
CA GLU A 214 -9.26 -0.50 15.78
C GLU A 214 -10.69 -0.67 15.24
N MET A 215 -10.84 -1.41 14.15
CA MET A 215 -12.11 -1.80 13.54
C MET A 215 -12.50 -3.24 13.91
N PHE A 216 -11.52 -4.10 14.21
CA PHE A 216 -11.70 -5.45 14.75
C PHE A 216 -12.66 -6.33 13.94
N CYS A 217 -12.64 -6.19 12.61
CA CYS A 217 -13.52 -6.89 11.67
C CYS A 217 -15.03 -6.64 11.90
N ALA A 218 -15.38 -5.51 12.53
CA ALA A 218 -16.76 -5.10 12.73
C ALA A 218 -17.34 -4.47 11.45
N ASP A 219 -18.56 -4.89 11.08
CA ASP A 219 -19.38 -4.20 10.06
C ASP A 219 -20.07 -3.02 10.73
N VAL A 220 -19.48 -1.84 10.61
CA VAL A 220 -19.90 -0.61 11.29
C VAL A 220 -20.77 0.25 10.37
N ASP A 221 -21.91 0.70 10.87
CA ASP A 221 -22.75 1.68 10.18
C ASP A 221 -22.36 3.11 10.56
N PHE A 222 -21.53 3.74 9.73
CA PHE A 222 -21.13 5.13 9.92
C PHE A 222 -22.23 6.15 9.57
N ASN A 223 -23.37 5.72 9.03
CA ASN A 223 -24.47 6.65 8.68
C ASN A 223 -25.35 7.00 9.88
N GLU A 224 -25.34 6.17 10.91
CA GLU A 224 -26.14 6.32 12.13
C GLU A 224 -25.23 6.56 13.32
N GLU A 225 -25.11 7.85 13.66
CA GLU A 225 -24.27 8.33 14.73
C GLU A 225 -25.08 8.54 16.02
N TYR A 226 -24.52 8.08 17.13
CA TYR A 226 -25.11 8.19 18.45
C TYR A 226 -24.18 8.92 19.41
N ALA A 227 -24.77 9.63 20.39
CA ALA A 227 -24.06 10.27 21.48
C ALA A 227 -24.55 9.74 22.84
N GLY A 228 -23.64 9.65 23.80
CA GLY A 228 -23.92 9.21 25.16
C GLY A 228 -24.04 10.37 26.15
N VAL A 229 -25.00 10.30 27.07
CA VAL A 229 -25.02 11.14 28.28
C VAL A 229 -24.94 10.30 29.54
N TYR A 230 -24.38 10.88 30.59
CA TYR A 230 -24.01 10.20 31.85
C TYR A 230 -24.67 10.88 33.04
N GLN A 231 -24.81 10.15 34.15
CA GLN A 231 -25.37 10.72 35.38
C GLN A 231 -24.43 11.73 36.03
N SER A 232 -23.11 11.54 35.92
CA SER A 232 -22.09 12.41 36.47
C SER A 232 -20.75 12.18 35.77
N GLU A 233 -19.79 13.10 35.99
CA GLU A 233 -18.40 12.96 35.56
C GLU A 233 -17.76 11.67 36.10
N GLN A 234 -18.08 11.30 37.35
CA GLN A 234 -17.58 10.07 37.94
C GLN A 234 -18.09 8.82 37.20
N GLN A 235 -19.34 8.83 36.71
CA GLN A 235 -19.86 7.70 35.95
C GLN A 235 -19.31 7.67 34.52
N TYR A 236 -19.02 8.84 33.93
CA TYR A 236 -18.36 8.92 32.63
C TYR A 236 -16.99 8.23 32.63
N ASP A 237 -16.28 8.28 33.77
CA ASP A 237 -15.04 7.51 34.01
C ASP A 237 -14.02 7.65 32.87
N ASP A 238 -13.70 8.91 32.56
CA ASP A 238 -12.80 9.31 31.45
C ASP A 238 -13.16 8.65 30.09
N GLY A 239 -14.46 8.43 29.88
CA GLY A 239 -15.03 7.85 28.66
C GLY A 239 -15.15 6.33 28.67
N SER A 240 -14.67 5.64 29.70
CA SER A 240 -14.86 4.20 29.86
C SER A 240 -16.22 3.82 30.47
N GLY A 241 -16.93 4.81 31.02
CA GLY A 241 -18.25 4.65 31.59
C GLY A 241 -19.32 4.23 30.60
N LYS A 242 -20.37 3.58 31.10
CA LYS A 242 -21.56 3.26 30.30
C LYS A 242 -22.55 4.44 30.32
N PRO A 243 -22.98 4.96 29.15
CA PRO A 243 -23.98 6.04 29.12
C PRO A 243 -25.31 5.56 29.70
N ILE A 244 -26.02 6.47 30.36
CA ILE A 244 -27.39 6.20 30.83
C ILE A 244 -28.40 6.32 29.69
N ILE A 245 -28.13 7.21 28.73
CA ILE A 245 -28.92 7.36 27.50
C ILE A 245 -27.94 7.43 26.34
N LEU A 246 -28.14 6.55 25.36
CA LEU A 246 -27.52 6.62 24.05
C LEU A 246 -28.60 7.06 23.06
N TYR A 247 -28.42 8.21 22.42
CA TYR A 247 -29.42 8.79 21.52
C TYR A 247 -28.80 9.08 20.15
N ASN A 248 -29.59 8.97 19.09
CA ASN A 248 -29.13 9.30 17.75
C ASN A 248 -28.96 10.81 17.62
N VAL A 249 -27.83 11.27 17.10
CA VAL A 249 -27.51 12.71 17.05
C VAL A 249 -28.45 13.51 16.13
N LYS A 250 -29.17 12.83 15.23
CA LYS A 250 -30.20 13.44 14.37
C LYS A 250 -31.52 13.68 15.12
N GLU A 251 -31.70 13.08 16.30
CA GLU A 251 -32.88 13.24 17.14
C GLU A 251 -32.72 14.37 18.17
N GLU A 252 -33.80 14.75 18.85
CA GLU A 252 -33.73 15.77 19.91
C GLU A 252 -32.89 15.24 21.09
N ALA A 253 -31.85 16.00 21.46
CA ALA A 253 -30.96 15.62 22.55
C ALA A 253 -31.74 15.48 23.89
N PRO A 254 -31.37 14.51 24.75
CA PRO A 254 -32.00 14.30 26.04
C PRO A 254 -31.97 15.57 26.90
N LYS A 255 -33.14 15.94 27.44
CA LYS A 255 -33.32 17.04 28.39
C LYS A 255 -33.09 16.53 29.81
N GLY A 256 -32.33 17.28 30.61
CA GLY A 256 -32.03 16.95 32.00
C GLY A 256 -30.67 17.49 32.43
N ASP A 257 -30.39 17.35 33.73
CA ASP A 257 -29.07 17.61 34.29
C ASP A 257 -28.22 16.34 34.13
N TYR A 258 -27.55 16.24 32.98
CA TYR A 258 -26.69 15.13 32.63
C TYR A 258 -25.26 15.62 32.39
N PHE A 259 -24.29 14.80 32.75
CA PHE A 259 -22.92 14.99 32.33
C PHE A 259 -22.78 14.60 30.86
N ARG A 260 -22.21 15.50 30.05
CA ARG A 260 -21.95 15.29 28.63
C ARG A 260 -20.48 14.95 28.44
N ASP A 261 -20.21 14.04 27.51
CA ASP A 261 -18.85 13.70 27.13
C ASP A 261 -18.11 14.96 26.62
N PRO A 262 -17.07 15.44 27.33
CA PRO A 262 -16.33 16.63 26.91
C PRO A 262 -15.52 16.41 25.64
N THR A 263 -15.29 15.15 25.24
CA THR A 263 -14.58 14.78 24.01
C THR A 263 -15.51 14.64 22.80
N GLU A 264 -16.82 14.72 23.03
CA GLU A 264 -17.86 14.51 22.01
C GLU A 264 -17.66 13.22 21.20
N SER A 265 -17.39 12.10 21.88
CA SER A 265 -17.23 10.81 21.21
C SER A 265 -18.53 10.37 20.54
N SER A 266 -18.39 9.87 19.31
CA SER A 266 -19.44 9.29 18.50
C SER A 266 -19.50 7.78 18.71
N TYR A 267 -20.70 7.22 18.68
CA TYR A 267 -20.96 5.78 18.71
C TYR A 267 -21.65 5.35 17.42
N TYR A 268 -21.14 4.31 16.78
CA TYR A 268 -21.66 3.76 15.52
C TYR A 268 -22.09 2.32 15.71
N SER A 269 -23.27 1.95 15.21
CA SER A 269 -23.79 0.59 15.42
C SER A 269 -22.97 -0.46 14.66
N VAL A 270 -22.69 -1.58 15.30
CA VAL A 270 -22.08 -2.77 14.68
C VAL A 270 -23.18 -3.75 14.27
N ARG A 271 -23.13 -4.26 13.04
CA ARG A 271 -24.19 -5.08 12.44
C ARG A 271 -23.95 -6.59 12.57
N ASN A 272 -22.69 -7.02 12.58
CA ASN A 272 -22.30 -8.44 12.56
C ASN A 272 -22.03 -9.05 13.94
N LEU A 273 -21.87 -8.24 15.00
CA LEU A 273 -21.47 -8.64 16.34
C LEU A 273 -22.27 -7.88 17.41
N LYS A 274 -22.46 -8.47 18.59
CA LYS A 274 -23.29 -7.92 19.68
C LYS A 274 -22.57 -7.71 21.00
N THR A 275 -21.43 -8.35 21.22
CA THR A 275 -20.65 -8.22 22.46
C THR A 275 -19.15 -8.17 22.16
N ASN A 276 -18.37 -7.61 23.08
CA ASN A 276 -16.91 -7.65 23.01
C ASN A 276 -16.39 -9.09 23.07
N GLU A 277 -17.09 -10.00 23.76
CA GLU A 277 -16.72 -11.41 23.78
C GLU A 277 -16.95 -12.08 22.41
N GLU A 278 -18.01 -11.71 21.67
CA GLU A 278 -18.19 -12.18 20.29
C GLU A 278 -17.07 -11.67 19.38
N VAL A 279 -16.59 -10.43 19.55
CA VAL A 279 -15.40 -9.91 18.84
C VAL A 279 -14.18 -10.78 19.15
N ARG A 280 -13.90 -11.08 20.43
CA ARG A 280 -12.78 -11.96 20.82
C ARG A 280 -12.90 -13.34 20.20
N GLN A 281 -14.09 -13.94 20.24
CA GLN A 281 -14.34 -15.25 19.64
C GLN A 281 -14.13 -15.24 18.13
N TYR A 282 -14.51 -14.16 17.46
CA TYR A 282 -14.26 -13.99 16.03
C TYR A 282 -12.75 -13.89 15.73
N LEU A 283 -12.03 -13.03 16.45
CA LEU A 283 -10.58 -12.82 16.26
C LEU A 283 -9.75 -14.08 16.54
N ARG A 284 -10.19 -14.96 17.45
CA ARG A 284 -9.54 -16.25 17.73
C ARG A 284 -9.48 -17.19 16.52
N ASN A 285 -10.21 -16.91 15.45
CA ASN A 285 -10.06 -17.63 14.18
C ASN A 285 -8.75 -17.31 13.46
N TYR A 286 -8.09 -16.20 13.83
CA TYR A 286 -6.97 -15.64 13.09
C TYR A 286 -5.71 -15.46 13.94
N MET A 287 -5.85 -15.29 15.25
CA MET A 287 -4.77 -14.90 16.15
C MET A 287 -5.00 -15.40 17.60
N THR A 288 -3.94 -15.50 18.39
CA THR A 288 -4.02 -15.93 19.80
C THR A 288 -4.57 -14.83 20.71
N ASP A 289 -5.03 -15.20 21.91
CA ASP A 289 -5.46 -14.22 22.92
C ASP A 289 -4.34 -13.22 23.29
N ASP A 290 -3.08 -13.60 23.22
CA ASP A 290 -1.94 -12.68 23.47
C ASP A 290 -1.91 -11.55 22.43
N ILE A 291 -2.10 -11.88 21.14
CA ILE A 291 -2.20 -10.89 20.07
C ILE A 291 -3.47 -10.06 20.22
N ILE A 292 -4.61 -10.71 20.50
CA ILE A 292 -5.89 -10.00 20.71
C ILE A 292 -5.75 -8.99 21.85
N ASN A 293 -5.09 -9.36 22.95
CA ASN A 293 -4.91 -8.47 24.10
C ASN A 293 -3.93 -7.32 23.85
N LYS A 294 -3.04 -7.43 22.86
CA LYS A 294 -2.18 -6.31 22.42
C LYS A 294 -3.01 -5.20 21.79
N TRP A 295 -4.01 -5.55 20.98
CA TRP A 295 -4.74 -4.60 20.14
C TRP A 295 -6.15 -4.28 20.63
N PHE A 296 -6.85 -5.25 21.23
CA PHE A 296 -8.26 -5.15 21.60
C PHE A 296 -8.48 -5.20 23.12
N HIS A 297 -8.96 -4.08 23.66
CA HIS A 297 -9.15 -3.83 25.09
C HIS A 297 -10.63 -3.83 25.50
N ASN A 298 -11.50 -4.48 24.72
CA ASN A 298 -12.95 -4.36 24.80
C ASN A 298 -13.44 -2.95 24.44
N ASP A 299 -12.93 -2.44 23.32
CA ASP A 299 -13.10 -1.05 22.87
C ASP A 299 -14.53 -0.69 22.43
N PHE A 300 -15.44 -1.67 22.36
CA PHE A 300 -16.84 -1.42 21.97
C PHE A 300 -17.75 -1.19 23.18
N LEU A 301 -18.74 -0.32 22.98
CA LEU A 301 -19.84 -0.13 23.92
C LEU A 301 -20.92 -1.20 23.71
N GLU A 302 -21.17 -2.01 24.73
CA GLU A 302 -22.34 -2.88 24.81
C GLU A 302 -23.54 -2.15 25.43
N TYR A 303 -24.57 -1.88 24.62
CA TYR A 303 -25.73 -1.10 25.04
C TYR A 303 -27.03 -1.72 24.51
N ASN A 304 -27.95 -2.02 25.43
CA ASN A 304 -29.28 -2.58 25.14
C ASN A 304 -29.29 -3.79 24.19
N GLY A 305 -28.29 -4.67 24.29
CA GLY A 305 -28.17 -5.88 23.47
C GLY A 305 -27.56 -5.67 22.08
N ASN A 306 -27.05 -4.47 21.80
CA ASN A 306 -26.30 -4.13 20.60
C ASN A 306 -24.86 -3.72 20.96
N LEU A 307 -24.00 -3.72 19.95
CA LEU A 307 -22.61 -3.31 20.04
C LEU A 307 -22.40 -2.01 19.25
N TYR A 308 -21.61 -1.09 19.81
CA TYR A 308 -21.30 0.18 19.16
C TYR A 308 -19.80 0.46 19.17
N LEU A 309 -19.24 0.80 18.01
CA LEU A 309 -17.88 1.30 17.90
C LEU A 309 -17.85 2.74 18.41
N ARG A 310 -16.95 3.03 19.36
CA ARG A 310 -16.71 4.39 19.85
C ARG A 310 -15.58 5.05 19.05
N ARG A 311 -15.79 6.25 18.53
CA ARG A 311 -14.75 7.09 17.92
C ARG A 311 -14.76 8.48 18.57
N GLY A 312 -13.63 8.89 19.14
CA GLY A 312 -13.41 10.23 19.69
C GLY A 312 -12.53 11.09 18.79
N SER A 313 -11.85 12.07 19.36
CA SER A 313 -10.99 13.02 18.64
C SER A 313 -9.57 12.51 18.34
N ARG A 314 -9.25 11.24 18.64
CA ARG A 314 -7.93 10.66 18.32
C ARG A 314 -7.84 10.27 16.85
N GLY A 315 -6.64 10.30 16.28
CA GLY A 315 -6.39 9.92 14.89
C GLY A 315 -6.46 8.42 14.69
N TYR A 316 -7.60 7.92 14.23
CA TYR A 316 -7.80 6.50 13.88
C TYR A 316 -7.28 6.20 12.48
N GLY A 317 -6.71 5.01 12.27
CA GLY A 317 -6.08 4.63 11.01
C GLY A 317 -4.77 5.37 10.70
N ALA A 318 -4.21 6.09 11.67
CA ALA A 318 -2.91 6.73 11.51
C ALA A 318 -1.79 5.69 11.35
N VAL A 319 -1.94 4.52 11.97
CA VAL A 319 -1.08 3.36 11.78
C VAL A 319 -1.89 2.26 11.09
N VAL A 320 -1.30 1.59 10.11
CA VAL A 320 -1.94 0.47 9.38
C VAL A 320 -0.92 -0.66 9.22
N CYS A 321 -1.35 -1.90 9.47
CA CYS A 321 -0.58 -3.09 9.05
C CYS A 321 -0.95 -3.40 7.59
N HIS A 322 -0.05 -3.14 6.65
CA HIS A 322 -0.37 -3.27 5.24
C HIS A 322 -0.50 -4.74 4.83
N ALA A 323 -1.73 -5.27 4.80
CA ALA A 323 -1.97 -6.71 4.67
C ALA A 323 -1.34 -7.37 3.44
N HIS A 324 -1.19 -6.61 2.35
CA HIS A 324 -0.61 -7.10 1.09
C HIS A 324 0.92 -6.98 1.01
N SER A 325 1.58 -6.45 2.05
CA SER A 325 3.05 -6.37 2.11
C SER A 325 3.73 -7.68 2.54
N GLY A 326 2.94 -8.70 2.90
CA GLY A 326 3.38 -9.99 3.42
C GLY A 326 4.45 -10.66 2.55
N LYS A 327 5.61 -10.96 3.14
CA LYS A 327 6.69 -11.73 2.49
C LYS A 327 7.10 -12.90 3.36
N PHE A 328 7.12 -14.11 2.79
CA PHE A 328 7.62 -15.28 3.50
C PHE A 328 9.09 -15.08 3.89
N LEU A 329 9.40 -15.32 5.17
CA LEU A 329 10.73 -15.15 5.73
C LEU A 329 11.43 -16.51 5.86
N GLU A 330 10.88 -17.41 6.68
CA GLU A 330 11.40 -18.76 6.88
C GLU A 330 10.35 -19.68 7.52
N GLN A 331 10.64 -20.99 7.52
CA GLN A 331 9.94 -21.98 8.32
C GLN A 331 10.94 -22.64 9.27
N LYS A 332 10.61 -22.70 10.56
CA LYS A 332 11.47 -23.28 11.59
C LYS A 332 10.64 -23.81 12.75
N ASP A 333 10.97 -25.00 13.24
CA ASP A 333 10.33 -25.64 14.40
C ASP A 333 8.79 -25.70 14.28
N ASP A 334 8.29 -26.14 13.11
CA ASP A 334 6.87 -26.21 12.73
C ASP A 334 6.10 -24.87 12.74
N LYS A 335 6.83 -23.75 12.78
CA LYS A 335 6.30 -22.40 12.68
C LYS A 335 6.72 -21.74 11.38
N TYR A 336 5.89 -20.81 10.94
CA TYR A 336 6.08 -20.06 9.71
C TYR A 336 6.22 -18.59 10.05
N TYR A 337 7.17 -17.92 9.42
CA TYR A 337 7.47 -16.52 9.68
C TYR A 337 7.29 -15.74 8.39
N ILE A 338 6.63 -14.60 8.50
CA ILE A 338 6.52 -13.62 7.40
C ILE A 338 6.92 -12.25 7.91
N THR A 339 7.30 -11.37 6.99
CA THR A 339 7.38 -9.93 7.29
C THR A 339 6.15 -9.21 6.78
N VAL A 340 5.66 -8.23 7.52
CA VAL A 340 4.64 -7.26 7.09
C VAL A 340 5.13 -5.85 7.37
N ASP A 341 4.72 -4.90 6.54
CA ASP A 341 5.06 -3.49 6.66
C ASP A 341 3.95 -2.76 7.41
N PHE A 342 4.34 -1.95 8.38
CA PHE A 342 3.46 -1.01 9.07
C PHE A 342 3.68 0.38 8.47
N LEU A 343 2.56 1.06 8.23
CA LEU A 343 2.53 2.39 7.65
C LEU A 343 2.05 3.39 8.68
N TYR A 344 2.62 4.60 8.66
CA TYR A 344 2.14 5.76 9.40
C TYR A 344 1.70 6.84 8.41
N PHE A 345 0.41 7.16 8.36
CA PHE A 345 -0.19 8.01 7.31
C PHE A 345 0.26 7.63 5.89
N ASP A 346 0.14 6.35 5.56
CA ASP A 346 0.53 5.73 4.27
C ASP A 346 2.03 5.71 3.95
N ASP A 347 2.86 6.40 4.74
CA ASP A 347 4.31 6.32 4.64
C ASP A 347 4.81 5.06 5.37
N PHE A 348 5.83 4.40 4.82
CA PHE A 348 6.50 3.30 5.50
C PHE A 348 7.05 3.77 6.85
N ASP A 349 6.68 3.07 7.93
CA ASP A 349 7.16 3.33 9.28
C ASP A 349 8.19 2.28 9.69
N HIS A 350 7.73 1.04 9.87
CA HIS A 350 8.58 -0.07 10.27
C HIS A 350 8.08 -1.40 9.69
N LYS A 351 8.82 -2.47 9.96
CA LYS A 351 8.49 -3.82 9.54
C LYS A 351 8.32 -4.69 10.78
N GLU A 352 7.32 -5.54 10.79
CA GLU A 352 7.17 -6.58 11.81
C GLU A 352 7.35 -7.98 11.20
N VAL A 353 7.79 -8.92 12.04
CA VAL A 353 7.73 -10.36 11.75
C VAL A 353 6.52 -10.95 12.45
N LEU A 354 5.67 -11.64 11.69
CA LEU A 354 4.55 -12.40 12.21
C LEU A 354 4.90 -13.89 12.27
N GLU A 355 4.68 -14.50 13.43
CA GLU A 355 4.83 -15.94 13.66
C GLU A 355 3.48 -16.65 13.55
N PHE A 356 3.41 -17.65 12.67
CA PHE A 356 2.23 -18.45 12.44
C PHE A 356 2.42 -19.89 12.89
N THR A 357 1.37 -20.44 13.50
CA THR A 357 1.28 -21.86 13.84
C THR A 357 -0.01 -22.43 13.26
N ARG A 358 0.05 -23.67 12.76
CA ARG A 358 -1.15 -24.41 12.34
C ARG A 358 -1.82 -25.03 13.56
N ILE A 359 -3.06 -24.63 13.84
CA ILE A 359 -3.88 -25.19 14.93
C ILE A 359 -5.11 -25.84 14.30
N GLY A 360 -5.08 -27.17 14.20
CA GLY A 360 -6.06 -27.92 13.42
C GLY A 360 -5.95 -27.57 11.93
N GLU A 361 -7.05 -27.16 11.30
CA GLU A 361 -7.08 -26.79 9.88
C GLU A 361 -6.72 -25.31 9.63
N LYS A 362 -6.61 -24.50 10.68
CA LYS A 362 -6.42 -23.04 10.59
C LYS A 362 -4.98 -22.64 10.85
N TRP A 363 -4.55 -21.58 10.18
CA TRP A 363 -3.37 -20.81 10.59
C TRP A 363 -3.75 -19.78 11.63
N ILE A 364 -2.87 -19.54 12.59
CA ILE A 364 -3.09 -18.59 13.69
C ILE A 364 -1.81 -17.76 13.87
N ILE A 365 -1.95 -16.43 13.93
CA ILE A 365 -0.89 -15.51 14.36
C ILE A 365 -0.67 -15.73 15.85
N THR A 366 0.55 -16.12 16.19
CA THR A 366 0.92 -16.48 17.56
C THR A 366 1.81 -15.45 18.23
N LYS A 367 2.63 -14.71 17.45
CA LYS A 367 3.49 -13.63 17.92
C LYS A 367 3.74 -12.58 16.85
N GLU A 368 4.03 -11.36 17.32
CA GLU A 368 4.50 -10.21 16.56
C GLU A 368 5.89 -9.81 17.09
N TYR A 369 6.83 -9.50 16.19
CA TYR A 369 8.15 -8.99 16.53
C TYR A 369 8.45 -7.74 15.69
N GLU A 370 8.67 -6.60 16.33
CA GLU A 370 9.15 -5.38 15.67
C GLU A 370 10.63 -5.54 15.28
N LEU A 371 11.00 -5.19 14.04
CA LEU A 371 12.37 -5.31 13.51
C LEU A 371 13.20 -4.03 13.60
#